data_AF-A0A161MEX1-F1
#
_entry.id   AF-A0A161MEX1-F1
#
_cell.length_a   1.000
_cell.length_b   1.000
_cell.length_c   1.000
_cell.angle_alpha   90.00
_cell.angle_beta   90.00
_cell.angle_gamma   90.00
#
_symmetry.space_group_name_H-M   'P 1'
#
loop_
_entity.id
_entity.type
_entity.pdbx_description
1 polymer ?
#
loop_
_entity_poly.entity_id
_entity_poly.type
_entity_poly.pdbx_seq_one_letter_code
_entity_poly.pdbx_strand_id
1 'polypeptide(L)'
;MYRFSYVALIDMDEIVMPKHNDTIQQFIQWMSTRLNTKSTGSYSFQNAFFYLQWPDDMTLSDEPFESSLTTLRKTRRRAKLHPHKQRSKYVCRPEFVIEAGNHFVWEFVPGHGTLNVPSNAAILNHYRVCEYGGDSCIKSASVIDRTAYRYKKRLVERIRAKWTELKLECLLPDVVDAQIKKRD
;
A
#
# COMPACT_ATOMS: atom_id res chain seq x y z
N MET A 1 -0.65 29.97 -2.53
CA MET A 1 -0.97 28.92 -3.52
C MET A 1 -0.13 27.70 -3.19
N TYR A 2 -0.71 26.50 -3.10
CA TYR A 2 0.02 25.28 -2.70
C TYR A 2 0.86 24.74 -3.86
N ARG A 3 2.06 24.24 -3.58
CA ARG A 3 2.93 23.58 -4.58
C ARG A 3 2.36 22.25 -5.08
N PHE A 4 1.57 21.58 -4.25
CA PHE A 4 0.96 20.28 -4.55
C PHE A 4 -0.56 20.36 -4.31
N SER A 5 -1.34 19.80 -5.23
CA SER A 5 -2.82 19.76 -5.12
C SER A 5 -3.33 18.62 -4.25
N TYR A 6 -2.46 17.70 -3.85
CA TYR A 6 -2.81 16.51 -3.08
C TYR A 6 -1.72 16.20 -2.05
N VAL A 7 -2.15 15.71 -0.88
CA VAL A 7 -1.30 15.23 0.21
C VAL A 7 -1.74 13.82 0.60
N ALA A 8 -0.80 12.89 0.73
CA ALA A 8 -1.06 11.55 1.24
C ALA A 8 -0.70 11.48 2.73
N LEU A 9 -1.64 11.04 3.58
CA LEU A 9 -1.34 10.64 4.95
C LEU A 9 -1.33 9.11 4.99
N ILE A 10 -0.13 8.51 5.07
CA ILE A 10 0.11 7.06 5.04
C ILE A 10 1.25 6.70 5.99
N ASP A 11 1.24 5.49 6.54
CA ASP A 11 2.38 4.96 7.31
C ASP A 11 3.40 4.28 6.38
N MET A 12 4.65 4.11 6.83
CA MET A 12 5.73 3.56 5.99
C MET A 12 5.50 2.10 5.57
N ASP A 13 4.73 1.35 6.35
CA ASP A 13 4.36 -0.05 6.11
C ASP A 13 3.07 -0.19 5.27
N GLU A 14 2.57 0.92 4.74
CA GLU A 14 1.30 1.00 4.01
C GLU A 14 1.47 1.57 2.60
N ILE A 15 0.80 0.94 1.63
CA ILE A 15 0.89 1.31 0.21
C ILE A 15 -0.51 1.39 -0.39
N VAL A 16 -0.89 2.56 -0.88
CA VAL A 16 -2.10 2.69 -1.72
C VAL A 16 -1.84 1.98 -3.05
N MET A 17 -2.65 0.97 -3.34
CA MET A 17 -2.50 0.09 -4.49
C MET A 17 -3.71 0.21 -5.44
N PRO A 18 -3.63 1.07 -6.48
CA PRO A 18 -4.62 1.10 -7.55
C PRO A 18 -4.62 -0.23 -8.31
N LYS A 19 -5.79 -0.75 -8.69
CA LYS A 19 -5.88 -2.04 -9.40
C LYS A 19 -5.63 -1.95 -10.90
N HIS A 20 -5.88 -0.79 -11.50
CA HIS A 20 -5.82 -0.60 -12.95
C HIS A 20 -4.81 0.45 -13.39
N ASN A 21 -4.62 1.51 -12.61
CA ASN A 21 -3.66 2.58 -12.90
C ASN A 21 -2.26 2.24 -12.40
N ASP A 22 -1.25 2.90 -12.97
CA ASP A 22 0.14 2.70 -12.58
C ASP A 22 0.55 3.59 -11.40
N THR A 23 -0.01 4.81 -11.31
CA THR A 23 0.30 5.77 -10.25
C THR A 23 -0.95 6.27 -9.51
N ILE A 24 -0.77 6.78 -8.29
CA ILE A 24 -1.86 7.39 -7.51
C ILE A 24 -2.43 8.62 -8.24
N GLN A 25 -1.58 9.40 -8.92
CA GLN A 25 -2.01 10.57 -9.69
C GLN A 25 -2.92 10.16 -10.86
N GLN A 26 -2.51 9.15 -11.63
CA GLN A 26 -3.34 8.59 -12.71
C GLN A 26 -4.65 8.03 -12.17
N PHE A 27 -4.61 7.37 -11.01
CA PHE A 27 -5.79 6.84 -10.34
C PHE A 27 -6.78 7.96 -9.96
N ILE A 28 -6.32 9.05 -9.34
CA ILE A 28 -7.18 10.18 -8.96
C ILE A 28 -7.79 10.83 -10.21
N GLN A 29 -7.00 11.01 -11.27
CA GLN A 29 -7.50 11.52 -12.55
C GLN A 29 -8.53 10.58 -13.18
N TRP A 30 -8.30 9.27 -13.13
CA TRP A 30 -9.26 8.29 -13.61
C TRP A 30 -10.57 8.32 -12.81
N MET A 31 -10.50 8.47 -11.48
CA MET A 31 -11.68 8.60 -10.62
C MET A 31 -12.53 9.82 -10.97
N SER A 32 -11.91 10.97 -11.30
CA SER A 32 -12.66 12.17 -11.68
C SER A 32 -13.40 12.06 -13.02
N THR A 33 -13.00 11.12 -13.88
CA THR A 33 -13.76 10.80 -15.11
C THR A 33 -14.98 9.91 -14.85
N ARG A 34 -15.01 9.20 -13.71
CA ARG A 34 -16.03 8.20 -13.36
C ARG A 34 -17.05 8.73 -12.37
N LEU A 35 -16.66 9.68 -11.52
CA LEU A 35 -17.45 10.20 -10.41
C LEU A 35 -17.34 11.72 -10.34
N ASN A 36 -18.37 12.37 -9.82
CA ASN A 36 -18.30 13.80 -9.52
C ASN A 36 -17.42 14.04 -8.28
N THR A 37 -16.19 14.52 -8.50
CA THR A 37 -15.21 14.77 -7.43
C THR A 37 -15.08 16.24 -7.03
N LYS A 38 -16.00 17.12 -7.46
CA LYS A 38 -15.91 18.57 -7.20
C LYS A 38 -15.87 18.91 -5.70
N SER A 39 -16.71 18.26 -4.90
CA SER A 39 -16.76 18.39 -3.44
C SER A 39 -15.87 17.40 -2.69
N THR A 40 -15.09 16.57 -3.40
CA THR A 40 -14.21 15.59 -2.75
C THR A 40 -13.01 16.29 -2.13
N GLY A 41 -12.94 16.31 -0.80
CA GLY A 41 -11.81 16.75 -0.01
C GLY A 41 -10.80 15.65 0.29
N SER A 42 -11.21 14.38 0.30
CA SER A 42 -10.28 13.24 0.45
C SER A 42 -10.76 11.97 -0.22
N TYR A 43 -9.81 11.07 -0.50
CA TYR A 43 -10.01 9.74 -1.05
C TYR A 43 -9.60 8.72 0.03
N SER A 44 -10.56 8.04 0.62
CA SER A 44 -10.32 7.04 1.68
C SER A 44 -10.17 5.65 1.08
N PHE A 45 -9.10 4.94 1.42
CA PHE A 45 -8.81 3.58 0.94
C PHE A 45 -9.06 2.56 2.06
N GLN A 46 -9.79 1.50 1.76
CA GLN A 46 -10.01 0.40 2.71
C GLN A 46 -8.70 -0.34 2.96
N ASN A 47 -8.45 -0.67 4.23
CA ASN A 47 -7.26 -1.41 4.62
C ASN A 47 -7.39 -2.91 4.33
N ALA A 48 -6.33 -3.47 3.77
CA ALA A 48 -6.05 -4.88 3.59
C ALA A 48 -4.77 -5.24 4.33
N PHE A 49 -4.89 -6.03 5.40
CA PHE A 49 -3.71 -6.55 6.09
C PHE A 49 -3.03 -7.66 5.28
N PHE A 50 -1.73 -7.50 5.07
CA PHE A 50 -0.78 -8.49 4.57
C PHE A 50 0.10 -8.92 5.74
N TYR A 51 -0.34 -9.94 6.48
CA TYR A 51 0.39 -10.34 7.67
C TYR A 51 1.70 -11.03 7.33
N LEU A 52 2.78 -10.60 8.00
CA LEU A 52 4.14 -11.11 7.74
C LEU A 52 4.32 -12.59 8.11
N GLN A 53 3.43 -13.15 8.94
CA GLN A 53 3.46 -14.56 9.33
C GLN A 53 2.79 -15.51 8.33
N TRP A 54 2.05 -15.01 7.33
CA TRP A 54 1.59 -15.89 6.26
C TRP A 54 2.78 -16.42 5.45
N PRO A 55 2.69 -17.60 4.81
CA PRO A 55 3.75 -18.08 3.94
C PRO A 55 4.06 -17.09 2.81
N ASP A 56 5.33 -17.08 2.39
CA ASP A 56 5.77 -16.30 1.24
C ASP A 56 5.16 -16.84 -0.06
N ASP A 57 5.14 -16.01 -1.10
CA ASP A 57 4.67 -16.41 -2.42
C ASP A 57 5.67 -17.36 -3.10
N MET A 58 5.25 -18.61 -3.28
CA MET A 58 6.06 -19.67 -3.90
C MET A 58 6.32 -19.46 -5.40
N THR A 59 5.70 -18.46 -6.03
CA THR A 59 5.93 -18.13 -7.45
C THR A 59 7.05 -17.13 -7.69
N LEU A 60 7.65 -16.61 -6.61
CA LEU A 60 8.83 -15.75 -6.72
C LEU A 60 10.03 -16.54 -7.25
N SER A 61 10.88 -15.84 -7.98
CA SER A 61 12.17 -16.41 -8.39
C SER A 61 13.14 -16.47 -7.21
N ASP A 62 14.22 -17.25 -7.35
CA ASP A 62 15.34 -17.28 -6.42
C ASP A 62 16.24 -16.01 -6.51
N GLU A 63 15.79 -14.95 -7.19
CA GLU A 63 16.54 -13.70 -7.32
C GLU A 63 16.50 -12.91 -6.00
N PRO A 64 17.65 -12.62 -5.34
CA PRO A 64 17.66 -12.07 -3.99
C PRO A 64 17.01 -10.71 -3.82
N PHE A 65 17.11 -9.82 -4.81
CA PHE A 65 16.46 -8.51 -4.72
C PHE A 65 14.95 -8.66 -4.79
N GLU A 66 14.43 -9.49 -5.69
CA GLU A 66 13.02 -9.82 -5.82
C GLU A 66 12.47 -10.40 -4.51
N SER A 67 13.12 -11.42 -3.96
CA SER A 67 12.65 -12.04 -2.72
C SER A 67 12.80 -11.12 -1.51
N SER A 68 13.74 -10.18 -1.52
CA SER A 68 13.89 -9.18 -0.44
C SER A 68 12.74 -8.16 -0.39
N LEU A 69 12.01 -7.94 -1.48
CA LEU A 69 10.89 -6.99 -1.50
C LEU A 69 9.66 -7.60 -0.82
N THR A 70 9.31 -7.10 0.37
CA THR A 70 8.13 -7.53 1.13
C THR A 70 6.84 -7.49 0.30
N THR A 71 6.69 -6.50 -0.58
CA THR A 71 5.51 -6.35 -1.44
C THR A 71 5.41 -7.41 -2.54
N LEU A 72 6.52 -8.04 -2.90
CA LEU A 72 6.57 -9.16 -3.84
C LEU A 72 6.51 -10.50 -3.09
N ARG A 73 7.13 -10.57 -1.91
CA ARG A 73 7.19 -11.77 -1.06
C ARG A 73 5.90 -12.08 -0.33
N LYS A 74 5.22 -11.08 0.22
CA LYS A 74 4.01 -11.24 1.02
C LYS A 74 2.79 -10.87 0.19
N THR A 75 2.27 -11.81 -0.60
CA THR A 75 1.13 -11.56 -1.50
C THR A 75 -0.21 -12.00 -0.91
N ARG A 76 -0.21 -12.64 0.26
CA ARG A 76 -1.43 -13.04 0.93
C ARG A 76 -1.94 -11.90 1.81
N ARG A 77 -3.23 -11.61 1.67
CA ARG A 77 -3.93 -10.63 2.53
C ARG A 77 -5.19 -11.21 3.15
N ARG A 78 -5.68 -10.55 4.18
CA ARG A 78 -7.00 -10.83 4.77
C ARG A 78 -8.07 -10.63 3.69
N ALA A 79 -9.00 -11.58 3.61
CA ALA A 79 -10.07 -11.54 2.61
C ALA A 79 -11.04 -10.38 2.88
N LYS A 80 -11.45 -10.22 4.14
CA LYS A 80 -12.30 -9.12 4.61
C LYS A 80 -11.46 -7.86 4.80
N LEU A 81 -11.85 -6.80 4.09
CA LEU A 81 -11.28 -5.46 4.22
C LEU A 81 -11.84 -4.75 5.45
N HIS A 82 -11.06 -3.83 6.01
CA HIS A 82 -11.57 -2.95 7.06
C HIS A 82 -12.55 -1.92 6.48
N PRO A 83 -13.61 -1.56 7.22
CA PRO A 83 -14.49 -0.46 6.82
C PRO A 83 -13.71 0.85 6.66
N HIS A 84 -14.21 1.74 5.81
CA HIS A 84 -13.68 3.09 5.72
C HIS A 84 -13.64 3.77 7.10
N LYS A 85 -12.66 4.66 7.29
CA LYS A 85 -12.34 5.35 8.57
C LYS A 85 -11.78 4.44 9.67
N GLN A 86 -11.81 3.12 9.51
CA GLN A 86 -11.16 2.18 10.42
C GLN A 86 -9.87 1.66 9.79
N ARG A 87 -8.72 2.02 10.38
CA ARG A 87 -7.39 1.66 9.82
C ARG A 87 -7.17 2.12 8.38
N SER A 88 -8.03 2.96 7.84
CA SER A 88 -7.88 3.51 6.50
C SER A 88 -6.73 4.51 6.48
N LYS A 89 -6.25 4.80 5.28
CA LYS A 89 -5.45 5.98 4.99
C LYS A 89 -6.05 6.69 3.79
N TYR A 90 -5.55 7.88 3.51
CA TYR A 90 -6.17 8.72 2.51
C TYR A 90 -5.19 9.64 1.80
N VAL A 91 -5.63 10.06 0.62
CA VAL A 91 -5.07 11.21 -0.09
C VAL A 91 -6.09 12.33 0.00
N CYS A 92 -5.70 13.52 0.44
CA CYS A 92 -6.59 14.67 0.55
C CYS A 92 -6.15 15.84 -0.33
N ARG A 93 -7.10 16.73 -0.59
CA ARG A 93 -6.91 18.05 -1.18
C ARG A 93 -6.76 19.05 -0.03
N PRO A 94 -5.54 19.56 0.23
CA PRO A 94 -5.28 20.37 1.42
C PRO A 94 -6.14 21.63 1.49
N GLU A 95 -6.57 22.19 0.35
CA GLU A 95 -7.45 23.37 0.30
C GLU A 95 -8.86 23.13 0.88
N PHE A 96 -9.27 21.86 1.07
CA PHE A 96 -10.58 21.49 1.61
C PHE A 96 -10.50 20.85 3.00
N VAL A 97 -9.32 20.72 3.59
CA VAL A 97 -9.11 20.07 4.89
C VAL A 97 -8.77 21.11 5.93
N ILE A 98 -9.52 21.11 7.04
CA ILE A 98 -9.24 21.92 8.23
C ILE A 98 -8.38 21.10 9.19
N GLU A 99 -8.77 19.85 9.46
CA GLU A 99 -8.07 18.98 10.41
C GLU A 99 -7.85 17.57 9.85
N ALA A 100 -6.58 17.18 9.71
CA ALA A 100 -6.17 15.86 9.28
C ALA A 100 -6.08 14.90 10.47
N GLY A 101 -6.82 13.79 10.43
CA GLY A 101 -6.70 12.71 11.41
C GLY A 101 -5.85 11.55 10.89
N ASN A 102 -5.45 10.63 11.77
CA ASN A 102 -4.56 9.53 11.40
C ASN A 102 -5.18 8.57 10.35
N HIS A 103 -6.48 8.28 10.45
CA HIS A 103 -7.16 7.31 9.55
C HIS A 103 -8.12 7.96 8.55
N PHE A 104 -8.55 9.18 8.83
CA PHE A 104 -9.46 9.96 8.01
C PHE A 104 -9.34 11.43 8.41
N VAL A 105 -9.75 12.33 7.51
CA VAL A 105 -9.86 13.77 7.81
C VAL A 105 -10.96 13.97 8.86
N TRP A 106 -10.63 14.65 9.97
CA TRP A 106 -11.58 14.94 11.04
C TRP A 106 -12.50 16.10 10.68
N GLU A 107 -11.97 17.13 10.03
CA GLU A 107 -12.74 18.30 9.64
C GLU A 107 -12.42 18.79 8.21
N PHE A 108 -13.47 19.09 7.44
CA PHE A 108 -13.40 19.67 6.10
C PHE A 108 -13.97 21.08 6.10
N VAL A 109 -13.53 21.88 5.14
CA VAL A 109 -14.23 23.12 4.75
C VAL A 109 -15.69 22.78 4.40
N PRO A 110 -16.69 23.60 4.81
CA PRO A 110 -18.10 23.33 4.54
C PRO A 110 -18.39 23.01 3.07
N GLY A 111 -19.21 21.98 2.83
CA GLY A 111 -19.56 21.51 1.47
C GLY A 111 -18.58 20.49 0.88
N HIS A 112 -17.51 20.14 1.59
CA HIS A 112 -16.54 19.12 1.17
C HIS A 112 -16.58 17.88 2.05
N GLY A 113 -16.09 16.75 1.53
CA GLY A 113 -16.08 15.50 2.30
C GLY A 113 -15.20 14.40 1.73
N THR A 114 -15.30 13.23 2.34
CA THR A 114 -14.55 12.03 1.95
C THR A 114 -15.29 11.26 0.86
N LEU A 115 -14.58 10.94 -0.22
CA LEU A 115 -14.95 9.91 -1.17
C LEU A 115 -14.39 8.56 -0.69
N ASN A 116 -15.28 7.61 -0.43
CA ASN A 116 -14.92 6.23 -0.14
C ASN A 116 -14.52 5.54 -1.44
N VAL A 117 -13.24 5.22 -1.59
CA VAL A 117 -12.72 4.56 -2.80
C VAL A 117 -13.24 3.12 -2.85
N PRO A 118 -13.92 2.72 -3.95
CA PRO A 118 -14.34 1.33 -4.13
C PRO A 118 -13.15 0.36 -4.09
N SER A 119 -13.28 -0.74 -3.36
CA SER A 119 -12.20 -1.73 -3.20
C SER A 119 -11.85 -2.49 -4.48
N ASN A 120 -12.71 -2.47 -5.50
CA ASN A 120 -12.40 -2.94 -6.85
C ASN A 120 -11.59 -1.92 -7.67
N ALA A 121 -11.41 -0.69 -7.20
CA ALA A 121 -10.62 0.35 -7.84
C ALA A 121 -9.23 0.48 -7.22
N ALA A 122 -9.15 0.56 -5.88
CA ALA A 122 -7.90 0.58 -5.13
C ALA A 122 -8.12 0.12 -3.67
N ILE A 123 -7.06 -0.40 -3.04
CA ILE A 123 -7.03 -0.73 -1.61
C ILE A 123 -5.72 -0.22 -0.99
N LEU A 124 -5.68 -0.13 0.34
CA LEU A 124 -4.45 0.11 1.08
C LEU A 124 -3.85 -1.24 1.50
N ASN A 125 -2.65 -1.54 1.01
CA ASN A 125 -1.90 -2.72 1.43
C ASN A 125 -1.12 -2.38 2.69
N HIS A 126 -1.41 -3.04 3.80
CA HIS A 126 -0.73 -2.82 5.08
C HIS A 126 0.05 -4.06 5.50
N TYR A 127 1.38 -3.99 5.45
CA TYR A 127 2.28 -5.10 5.78
C TYR A 127 2.67 -5.05 7.24
N ARG A 128 2.17 -6.00 8.05
CA ARG A 128 2.36 -5.93 9.51
C ARG A 128 2.47 -7.32 10.13
N VAL A 129 3.09 -7.43 11.29
CA VAL A 129 2.92 -8.59 12.18
C VAL A 129 1.50 -8.60 12.77
N CYS A 130 0.94 -9.77 13.09
CA CYS A 130 -0.37 -9.88 13.76
C CYS A 130 -0.50 -8.90 14.93
N GLU A 131 -1.63 -8.20 14.98
CA GLU A 131 -1.89 -7.27 16.07
C GLU A 131 -2.04 -8.02 17.39
N TYR A 132 -1.52 -7.42 18.48
CA TYR A 132 -1.65 -7.93 19.86
C TYR A 132 -0.85 -9.19 20.22
N GLY A 133 0.06 -9.64 19.35
CA GLY A 133 0.95 -10.78 19.61
C GLY A 133 0.31 -12.13 19.29
N GLY A 134 1.13 -13.07 18.83
CA GLY A 134 0.71 -14.42 18.40
C GLY A 134 0.30 -14.52 16.92
N ASP A 135 -0.35 -15.63 16.56
CA ASP A 135 -0.63 -16.02 15.17
C ASP A 135 -2.14 -16.25 14.88
N SER A 136 -3.02 -15.68 15.71
CA SER A 136 -4.47 -15.82 15.50
C SER A 136 -4.94 -15.12 14.22
N CYS A 137 -4.27 -14.02 13.83
CA CYS A 137 -4.66 -13.23 12.67
C CYS A 137 -4.54 -14.04 11.36
N ILE A 138 -3.53 -14.91 11.23
CA ILE A 138 -3.31 -15.72 10.04
C ILE A 138 -4.28 -16.90 9.91
N LYS A 139 -5.08 -17.19 10.94
CA LYS A 139 -6.18 -18.17 10.90
C LYS A 139 -7.43 -17.62 10.19
N SER A 140 -7.49 -16.31 9.97
CA SER A 140 -8.61 -15.68 9.25
C SER A 140 -8.60 -16.05 7.77
N ALA A 141 -9.78 -16.01 7.14
CA ALA A 141 -9.91 -16.16 5.70
C ALA A 141 -8.99 -15.17 4.96
N SER A 142 -8.27 -15.69 3.98
CA SER A 142 -7.26 -14.95 3.21
C SER A 142 -7.38 -15.22 1.72
N VAL A 143 -6.84 -14.29 0.93
CA VAL A 143 -6.77 -14.39 -0.53
C VAL A 143 -5.36 -14.02 -0.99
N ILE A 144 -4.95 -14.60 -2.12
CA ILE A 144 -3.71 -14.19 -2.80
C ILE A 144 -4.03 -12.95 -3.63
N ASP A 145 -3.24 -11.90 -3.44
CA ASP A 145 -3.32 -10.63 -4.14
C ASP A 145 -1.93 -10.23 -4.66
N ARG A 146 -1.72 -10.48 -5.96
CA ARG A 146 -0.46 -10.20 -6.66
C ARG A 146 -0.50 -8.86 -7.41
N THR A 147 -1.40 -7.94 -7.05
CA THR A 147 -1.54 -6.64 -7.75
C THR A 147 -0.22 -5.87 -7.83
N ALA A 148 0.65 -6.02 -6.81
CA ALA A 148 1.98 -5.41 -6.76
C ALA A 148 2.96 -5.95 -7.83
N TYR A 149 2.72 -7.14 -8.41
CA TYR A 149 3.64 -7.76 -9.39
C TYR A 149 3.73 -6.97 -10.68
N ARG A 150 2.74 -6.13 -10.99
CA ARG A 150 2.81 -5.18 -12.12
C ARG A 150 4.01 -4.23 -12.01
N TYR A 151 4.51 -4.00 -10.79
CA TYR A 151 5.68 -3.16 -10.53
C TYR A 151 6.98 -3.95 -10.42
N LYS A 152 6.93 -5.28 -10.37
CA LYS A 152 8.06 -6.18 -10.05
C LYS A 152 9.32 -5.83 -10.84
N LYS A 153 9.25 -5.85 -12.17
CA LYS A 153 10.42 -5.59 -13.03
C LYS A 153 11.09 -4.25 -12.73
N ARG A 154 10.30 -3.16 -12.75
CA ARG A 154 10.82 -1.80 -12.50
C ARG A 154 11.34 -1.60 -11.08
N LEU A 155 10.70 -2.22 -10.08
CA LEU A 155 11.13 -2.11 -8.69
C LEU A 155 12.45 -2.84 -8.47
N VAL A 156 12.56 -4.09 -8.92
CA VAL A 156 13.80 -4.89 -8.78
C VAL A 156 14.96 -4.19 -9.48
N GLU A 157 14.77 -3.72 -10.72
CA GLU A 157 15.81 -2.99 -11.46
C GLU A 157 16.28 -1.73 -10.73
N ARG A 158 15.33 -0.88 -10.26
CA ARG A 158 15.66 0.37 -9.58
C ARG A 158 16.31 0.17 -8.22
N ILE A 159 15.81 -0.80 -7.44
CA ILE A 159 16.32 -1.09 -6.11
C ILE A 159 17.71 -1.71 -6.21
N ARG A 160 17.93 -2.64 -7.15
CA ARG A 160 19.26 -3.18 -7.43
C ARG A 160 20.24 -2.06 -7.77
N ALA A 161 19.89 -1.19 -8.72
CA ALA A 161 20.76 -0.07 -9.11
C ALA A 161 21.10 0.84 -7.92
N LYS A 162 20.09 1.24 -7.13
CA LYS A 162 20.30 2.12 -5.97
C LYS A 162 21.07 1.43 -4.84
N TRP A 163 20.85 0.13 -4.61
CA TRP A 163 21.60 -0.64 -3.63
C TRP A 163 23.07 -0.74 -4.01
N THR A 164 23.37 -1.05 -5.28
CA THR A 164 24.75 -1.11 -5.78
C THR A 164 25.46 0.23 -5.65
N GLU A 165 24.79 1.34 -5.99
CA GLU A 165 25.30 2.70 -5.82
C GLU A 165 25.66 2.98 -4.35
N LEU A 166 24.74 2.69 -3.42
CA LEU A 166 24.92 2.97 -2.00
C LEU A 166 25.80 1.94 -1.27
N LYS A 167 26.14 0.82 -1.91
CA LYS A 167 26.82 -0.30 -1.25
C LYS A 167 28.14 0.12 -0.61
N LEU A 168 28.95 0.86 -1.37
CA LEU A 168 30.27 1.32 -0.90
C LEU A 168 30.13 2.48 0.08
N GLU A 169 29.25 3.44 -0.22
CA GLU A 169 29.06 4.64 0.59
C GLU A 169 28.47 4.35 1.98
N CYS A 170 27.56 3.37 2.06
CA CYS A 170 26.83 3.02 3.27
C CYS A 170 27.27 1.69 3.88
N LEU A 171 28.32 1.04 3.35
CA LEU A 171 28.81 -0.28 3.78
C LEU A 171 27.69 -1.33 3.85
N LEU A 172 26.82 -1.36 2.84
CA LEU A 172 25.66 -2.25 2.82
C LEU A 172 26.09 -3.71 2.62
N PRO A 173 25.42 -4.67 3.28
CA PRO A 173 25.70 -6.09 3.08
C PRO A 173 25.28 -6.56 1.70
N ASP A 174 25.72 -7.77 1.33
CA ASP A 174 25.15 -8.50 0.20
C ASP A 174 23.68 -8.82 0.46
N VAL A 175 22.87 -8.69 -0.58
CA VAL A 175 21.45 -9.05 -0.53
C VAL A 175 21.34 -10.56 -0.66
N VAL A 176 20.78 -11.19 0.37
CA VAL A 176 20.54 -12.64 0.43
C VAL A 176 19.08 -12.97 0.14
N ASP A 177 18.82 -14.21 -0.27
CA ASP A 177 17.46 -14.69 -0.47
C ASP A 177 16.67 -14.61 0.86
N ALA A 178 15.61 -13.82 0.86
CA ALA A 178 14.78 -13.59 2.03
C ALA A 178 13.55 -14.53 2.13
N GLN A 179 13.41 -15.48 1.19
CA GLN A 179 12.33 -16.47 1.26
C GLN A 179 12.50 -17.38 2.48
N ILE A 180 11.45 -17.48 3.28
CA ILE A 180 11.32 -18.56 4.26
C ILE A 180 10.81 -19.79 3.49
N LYS A 181 11.73 -20.48 2.82
CA LYS A 181 11.46 -21.80 2.24
C LYS A 181 11.11 -22.71 3.42
N LYS A 182 9.87 -23.23 3.47
CA LYS A 182 9.56 -24.30 4.43
C LYS A 182 10.65 -25.36 4.25
N ARG A 183 11.37 -25.68 5.33
CA ARG A 183 12.10 -26.95 5.36
C ARG A 183 11.04 -28.03 5.19
N ASP A 184 11.19 -28.83 4.14
CA ASP A 184 10.45 -30.08 3.97
C ASP A 184 10.61 -30.97 5.21
#